data_AF-A0A933D8U4-F1
#
_entry.id   AF-A0A933D8U4-F1
#
_cell.length_a   1.000
_cell.length_b   1.000
_cell.length_c   1.000
_cell.angle_alpha   90.00
_cell.angle_beta   90.00
_cell.angle_gamma   90.00
#
_symmetry.space_group_name_H-M   'P 1'
#
loop_
_entity.id
_entity.type
_entity.pdbx_description
1 polymer ?
#
loop_
_entity_poly.entity_id
_entity_poly.type
_entity_poly.pdbx_seq_one_letter_code
_entity_poly.pdbx_strand_id
1 'polypeptide(L)'
;MKTYLKNEKGVILIWFYLLVVMLIITSGSLFALSFQESQLTAIDQSRNKAFYLAEAGIDWKLKELRSGTTPATPSFAEGNFSVSYCQSTASGTTPAPAAPCAYDQPDMIISSGTVSGITKTIVAVILKQKPPGAKAGITSEGNMSFNGNIAVDGRDHDANGNLTGDPGTYGASSGGIVTQSGSSDIGGNGFVPTSPANPASIQQNADNPFTTPEELLGLEAGSLDQYKTSTPPSEMPFNGIVYYTGDSWIAPDFGTDADPSTGILIVHNAAGNALLKNVHGTFKGII
;
A
#
# COMPACT_ATOMS: atom_id res chain seq x y z
N MET A 1 -64.46 -63.68 -34.48
CA MET A 1 -63.55 -62.68 -33.90
C MET A 1 -64.25 -61.95 -32.77
N LYS A 2 -64.20 -62.49 -31.54
CA LYS A 2 -64.70 -61.80 -30.34
C LYS A 2 -63.55 -60.98 -29.77
N THR A 3 -63.78 -59.68 -29.73
CA THR A 3 -62.85 -58.60 -29.42
C THR A 3 -62.37 -58.67 -27.98
N TYR A 4 -61.05 -58.80 -27.81
CA TYR A 4 -60.30 -58.82 -26.54
C TYR A 4 -60.17 -57.43 -25.87
N LEU A 5 -61.21 -56.59 -25.92
CA LEU A 5 -61.14 -55.18 -25.48
C LEU A 5 -61.54 -54.94 -24.01
N LYS A 6 -61.83 -55.99 -23.22
CA LYS A 6 -62.34 -55.82 -21.84
C LYS A 6 -61.26 -55.61 -20.76
N ASN A 7 -59.98 -55.77 -21.07
CA ASN A 7 -58.89 -55.65 -20.08
C ASN A 7 -58.05 -54.36 -20.20
N GLU A 8 -58.30 -53.51 -21.20
CA GLU A 8 -57.50 -52.30 -21.44
C GLU A 8 -57.70 -51.21 -20.38
N LYS A 9 -58.90 -51.14 -19.77
CA LYS A 9 -59.22 -50.12 -18.75
C LYS A 9 -58.43 -50.29 -17.45
N GLY A 10 -58.12 -51.54 -17.06
CA GLY A 10 -57.31 -51.81 -15.86
C GLY A 10 -55.85 -51.44 -16.05
N VAL A 11 -55.31 -51.69 -17.25
CA VAL A 11 -53.92 -51.35 -17.60
C VAL A 11 -53.72 -49.83 -17.60
N ILE A 12 -54.66 -49.05 -18.14
CA ILE A 12 -54.59 -47.57 -18.14
C ILE A 12 -54.53 -47.00 -16.71
N LEU A 13 -55.31 -47.55 -15.77
CA LEU A 13 -55.31 -47.09 -14.38
C LEU A 13 -53.95 -47.34 -13.70
N ILE A 14 -53.34 -48.50 -13.94
CA ILE A 14 -52.01 -48.84 -13.40
C ILE A 14 -50.95 -47.87 -13.96
N TRP A 15 -50.99 -47.58 -15.26
CA TRP A 15 -50.08 -46.60 -15.88
C TRP A 15 -50.25 -45.20 -15.32
N PHE A 16 -51.50 -44.76 -15.11
CA PHE A 16 -51.76 -43.46 -14.51
C PHE A 16 -51.22 -43.39 -13.08
N TYR A 17 -51.41 -44.44 -12.27
CA TYR A 17 -50.87 -44.50 -10.91
C TYR A 17 -49.33 -44.48 -10.91
N LEU A 18 -48.69 -45.25 -11.80
CA LEU A 18 -47.24 -45.24 -11.96
C LEU A 18 -46.72 -43.84 -12.37
N LEU A 19 -47.43 -43.16 -13.27
CA LEU A 19 -47.08 -41.81 -13.70
C LEU A 19 -47.22 -40.80 -12.54
N VAL A 20 -48.26 -40.90 -11.73
CA VAL A 20 -48.45 -40.05 -10.54
C VAL A 20 -47.35 -40.30 -9.51
N VAL A 21 -46.99 -41.56 -9.25
CA VAL A 21 -45.88 -41.90 -8.34
C VAL A 21 -44.56 -41.35 -8.86
N MET A 22 -44.29 -41.48 -10.16
CA MET A 22 -43.08 -40.93 -10.78
C MET A 22 -43.02 -39.40 -10.66
N LEU A 23 -44.16 -38.71 -10.85
CA LEU A 23 -44.27 -37.26 -10.66
C LEU A 23 -43.97 -36.86 -9.21
N ILE A 24 -44.54 -37.55 -8.22
CA ILE A 24 -44.30 -37.24 -6.80
C ILE A 24 -42.83 -37.41 -6.44
N ILE A 25 -42.19 -38.51 -6.87
CA ILE A 25 -40.76 -38.75 -6.61
C ILE A 25 -39.91 -37.66 -7.27
N THR A 26 -40.23 -37.29 -8.50
CA THR A 26 -39.48 -36.24 -9.24
C THR A 26 -39.67 -34.87 -8.58
N SER A 27 -40.89 -34.50 -8.21
CA SER A 27 -41.18 -33.24 -7.51
C SER A 27 -40.49 -33.16 -6.14
N GLY A 28 -40.52 -34.25 -5.37
CA GLY A 28 -39.80 -34.32 -4.09
C GLY A 28 -38.29 -34.16 -4.27
N SER A 29 -37.72 -34.75 -5.33
CA SER A 29 -36.29 -34.65 -5.64
C SER A 29 -35.90 -33.23 -6.07
N LEU A 30 -36.70 -32.59 -6.93
CA LEU A 30 -36.47 -31.20 -7.36
C LEU A 30 -36.58 -30.21 -6.19
N PHE A 31 -37.53 -30.41 -5.29
CA PHE A 31 -37.67 -29.58 -4.10
C PHE A 31 -36.45 -29.70 -3.17
N ALA A 32 -35.99 -30.93 -2.94
CA ALA A 32 -34.79 -31.17 -2.13
C ALA A 32 -33.54 -30.52 -2.74
N LEU A 33 -33.36 -30.61 -4.07
CA LEU A 33 -32.26 -29.95 -4.79
C LEU A 33 -32.35 -28.43 -4.66
N SER A 34 -33.54 -27.84 -4.87
CA SER A 34 -33.74 -26.39 -4.76
C SER A 34 -33.42 -25.86 -3.35
N PHE A 35 -33.78 -26.60 -2.31
CA PHE A 35 -33.45 -26.23 -0.94
C PHE A 35 -31.94 -26.29 -0.66
N GLN A 36 -31.27 -27.32 -1.16
CA GLN A 36 -29.81 -27.44 -1.05
C GLN A 36 -29.09 -26.32 -1.80
N GLU A 37 -29.50 -26.00 -3.02
CA GLU A 37 -28.94 -24.90 -3.81
C GLU A 37 -29.14 -23.54 -3.13
N SER A 38 -30.31 -23.32 -2.51
CA SER A 38 -30.59 -22.10 -1.75
C SER A 38 -29.65 -21.95 -0.55
N GLN A 39 -29.41 -23.03 0.20
CA GLN A 39 -28.47 -23.00 1.32
C GLN A 39 -27.02 -22.79 0.87
N LEU A 40 -26.59 -23.47 -0.19
CA LEU A 40 -25.25 -23.28 -0.76
C LEU A 40 -25.06 -21.85 -1.22
N THR A 41 -26.06 -21.27 -1.90
CA THR A 41 -26.03 -19.87 -2.32
C THR A 41 -25.91 -18.92 -1.13
N ALA A 42 -26.64 -19.16 -0.05
CA ALA A 42 -26.56 -18.33 1.17
C ALA A 42 -25.18 -18.43 1.86
N ILE A 43 -24.59 -19.62 1.88
CA ILE A 43 -23.23 -19.87 2.39
C ILE A 43 -22.20 -19.15 1.52
N ASP A 44 -22.33 -19.23 0.19
CA ASP A 44 -21.41 -18.58 -0.74
C ASP A 44 -21.51 -17.05 -0.67
N GLN A 45 -22.73 -16.50 -0.55
CA GLN A 45 -22.91 -15.08 -0.29
C GLN A 45 -22.24 -14.66 1.02
N SER A 46 -22.44 -15.41 2.10
CA SER A 46 -21.83 -15.13 3.41
C SER A 46 -20.30 -15.25 3.35
N ARG A 47 -19.79 -16.20 2.58
CA ARG A 47 -18.36 -16.41 2.32
C ARG A 47 -17.73 -15.22 1.59
N ASN A 48 -18.39 -14.72 0.55
CA ASN A 48 -17.94 -13.56 -0.20
C ASN A 48 -17.98 -12.30 0.66
N LYS A 49 -19.04 -12.11 1.47
CA LYS A 49 -19.10 -11.01 2.43
C LYS A 49 -17.97 -11.07 3.47
N ALA A 50 -17.69 -12.24 4.02
CA ALA A 50 -16.57 -12.45 4.95
C ALA A 50 -15.21 -12.15 4.30
N PHE A 51 -15.04 -12.48 3.02
CA PHE A 51 -13.84 -12.14 2.26
C PHE A 51 -13.68 -10.62 2.09
N TYR A 52 -14.73 -9.90 1.68
CA TYR A 52 -14.67 -8.44 1.55
C TYR A 52 -14.44 -7.73 2.88
N LEU A 53 -14.98 -8.24 3.99
CA LEU A 53 -14.67 -7.72 5.33
C LEU A 53 -13.18 -7.91 5.69
N ALA A 54 -12.59 -9.04 5.31
CA ALA A 54 -11.17 -9.26 5.52
C ALA A 54 -10.32 -8.29 4.67
N GLU A 55 -10.68 -8.03 3.41
CA GLU A 55 -10.01 -7.03 2.57
C GLU A 55 -10.12 -5.62 3.15
N ALA A 56 -11.32 -5.22 3.58
CA ALA A 56 -11.52 -3.92 4.21
C ALA A 56 -10.68 -3.75 5.50
N GLY A 57 -10.48 -4.84 6.24
CA GLY A 57 -9.57 -4.85 7.40
C GLY A 57 -8.10 -4.63 7.01
N ILE A 58 -7.65 -5.18 5.87
CA ILE A 58 -6.31 -4.92 5.35
C ILE A 58 -6.15 -3.45 4.98
N ASP A 59 -7.11 -2.89 4.24
CA ASP A 59 -7.07 -1.48 3.82
C ASP A 59 -7.08 -0.53 5.02
N TRP A 60 -7.89 -0.84 6.03
CA TRP A 60 -7.92 -0.08 7.28
C TRP A 60 -6.56 -0.10 8.00
N LYS A 61 -5.94 -1.27 8.11
CA LYS A 61 -4.62 -1.39 8.77
C LYS A 61 -3.51 -0.77 7.93
N LEU A 62 -3.58 -0.86 6.61
CA LEU A 62 -2.65 -0.20 5.72
C LEU A 62 -2.74 1.32 5.85
N LYS A 63 -3.95 1.87 6.04
CA LYS A 63 -4.15 3.29 6.35
C LYS A 63 -3.51 3.67 7.68
N GLU A 64 -3.73 2.88 8.74
CA GLU A 64 -3.08 3.08 10.04
C GLU A 64 -1.55 3.11 9.92
N LEU A 65 -0.98 2.13 9.21
CA LEU A 65 0.47 2.04 9.02
C LEU A 65 1.03 3.21 8.22
N ARG A 66 0.26 3.76 7.27
CA ARG A 66 0.66 4.93 6.47
C ARG A 66 0.54 6.23 7.25
N SER A 67 -0.51 6.40 8.06
CA SER A 67 -0.77 7.65 8.78
C SER A 67 -0.09 7.74 10.14
N GLY A 68 0.47 6.64 10.65
CA GLY A 68 1.01 6.55 12.02
C GLY A 68 -0.04 6.75 13.11
N THR A 69 -1.32 6.83 12.74
CA THR A 69 -2.45 7.11 13.63
C THR A 69 -3.49 6.02 13.47
N THR A 70 -3.98 5.48 14.59
CA THR A 70 -5.02 4.45 14.58
C THR A 70 -6.35 5.08 14.14
N PRO A 71 -6.86 4.80 12.93
CA PRO A 71 -8.14 5.32 12.50
C PRO A 71 -9.25 4.69 13.34
N ALA A 72 -10.39 5.36 13.47
CA ALA A 72 -11.57 4.72 14.04
C ALA A 72 -11.88 3.42 13.26
N THR A 73 -12.11 2.33 13.98
CA THR A 73 -12.46 1.05 13.35
C THR A 73 -13.80 1.20 12.63
N PRO A 74 -13.87 0.95 11.32
CA PRO A 74 -15.13 1.04 10.59
C PRO A 74 -16.12 0.00 11.13
N SER A 75 -17.36 0.43 11.36
CA SER A 75 -18.46 -0.46 11.67
C SER A 75 -19.16 -0.86 10.39
N PHE A 76 -19.21 -2.15 10.10
CA PHE A 76 -20.00 -2.69 9.00
C PHE A 76 -21.35 -3.19 9.54
N ALA A 77 -22.43 -3.00 8.76
CA ALA A 77 -23.77 -3.39 9.19
C ALA A 77 -23.92 -4.91 9.37
N GLU A 78 -23.12 -5.69 8.65
CA GLU A 78 -23.17 -7.15 8.66
C GLU A 78 -21.79 -7.72 8.95
N GLY A 79 -21.58 -8.21 10.19
CA GLY A 79 -20.38 -8.92 10.58
C GLY A 79 -19.30 -8.05 11.21
N ASN A 80 -18.17 -8.69 11.53
CA ASN A 80 -17.02 -8.05 12.16
C ASN A 80 -15.74 -8.50 11.45
N PHE A 81 -14.69 -7.69 11.54
CA PHE A 81 -13.35 -8.10 11.13
C PHE A 81 -12.38 -7.93 12.30
N SER A 82 -11.31 -8.73 12.29
CA SER A 82 -10.19 -8.61 13.22
C SER A 82 -8.91 -8.54 12.42
N VAL A 83 -8.06 -7.55 12.68
CA VAL A 83 -6.78 -7.38 11.98
C VAL A 83 -5.63 -7.41 12.97
N SER A 84 -4.57 -8.11 12.60
CA SER A 84 -3.28 -8.11 13.26
C SER A 84 -2.20 -7.67 12.27
N TYR A 85 -1.20 -6.94 12.77
CA TYR A 85 0.02 -6.62 12.03
C TYR A 85 1.19 -7.33 12.68
N CYS A 86 1.89 -8.13 11.90
CA CYS A 86 3.12 -8.79 12.27
C CYS A 86 4.27 -7.98 11.68
N GLN A 87 5.09 -7.39 12.55
CA GLN A 87 6.33 -6.73 12.14
C GLN A 87 7.49 -7.73 12.23
N SER A 88 8.35 -7.74 11.22
CA SER A 88 9.61 -8.47 11.27
C SER A 88 10.53 -7.79 12.30
N THR A 89 10.65 -8.37 13.49
CA THR A 89 11.68 -7.95 14.45
C THR A 89 12.95 -8.73 14.13
N ALA A 90 13.96 -8.06 13.59
CA ALA A 90 15.30 -8.61 13.37
C ALA A 90 16.07 -8.92 14.68
N SER A 91 15.44 -8.79 15.85
CA SER A 91 16.07 -9.06 17.14
C SER A 91 15.98 -10.54 17.50
N GLY A 92 17.11 -11.24 17.54
CA GLY A 92 17.30 -12.69 17.80
C GLY A 92 16.81 -13.24 19.15
N THR A 93 15.72 -12.71 19.70
CA THR A 93 14.97 -13.29 20.80
C THR A 93 13.87 -14.19 20.24
N THR A 94 14.00 -15.49 20.50
CA THR A 94 13.02 -16.53 20.12
C THR A 94 11.59 -16.15 20.52
N PRO A 95 10.61 -16.15 19.60
CA PRO A 95 9.24 -15.81 19.92
C PRO A 95 8.54 -16.91 20.73
N ALA A 96 7.60 -16.49 21.59
CA ALA A 96 6.71 -17.39 22.32
C ALA A 96 5.79 -18.17 21.34
N PRO A 97 5.52 -19.47 21.58
CA PRO A 97 5.00 -20.42 20.60
C PRO A 97 3.50 -20.30 20.25
N ALA A 98 2.91 -19.10 20.32
CA ALA A 98 1.49 -18.91 20.02
C ALA A 98 1.19 -17.70 19.12
N ALA A 99 2.20 -16.91 18.72
CA ALA A 99 1.97 -15.80 17.82
C ALA A 99 1.97 -16.29 16.35
N PRO A 100 0.97 -15.91 15.52
CA PRO A 100 0.92 -16.26 14.09
C PRO A 100 2.04 -15.63 13.25
N CYS A 101 2.93 -14.85 13.88
CA CYS A 101 4.08 -14.23 13.26
C CYS A 101 5.32 -15.11 13.52
N ALA A 102 5.75 -15.90 12.54
CA ALA A 102 7.03 -16.59 12.62
C ALA A 102 8.19 -15.58 12.50
N TYR A 103 9.31 -15.88 13.17
CA TYR A 103 10.57 -15.13 13.05
C TYR A 103 11.08 -15.18 11.60
N ASP A 104 11.66 -14.09 11.09
CA ASP A 104 12.23 -13.99 9.72
C ASP A 104 11.20 -14.05 8.57
N GLN A 105 9.99 -13.53 8.81
CA GLN A 105 9.00 -13.31 7.76
C GLN A 105 8.90 -11.81 7.44
N PRO A 106 8.60 -11.43 6.19
CA PRO A 106 8.34 -10.03 5.84
C PRO A 106 7.16 -9.48 6.66
N ASP A 107 7.15 -8.16 6.86
CA ASP A 107 6.03 -7.46 7.48
C ASP A 107 4.71 -7.90 6.84
N MET A 108 3.73 -8.32 7.63
CA MET A 108 2.46 -8.84 7.11
C MET A 108 1.26 -8.35 7.91
N ILE A 109 0.15 -8.17 7.21
CA ILE A 109 -1.17 -7.91 7.78
C ILE A 109 -1.99 -9.19 7.66
N ILE A 110 -2.52 -9.66 8.79
CA ILE A 110 -3.45 -10.79 8.83
C ILE A 110 -4.81 -10.22 9.20
N SER A 111 -5.79 -10.36 8.31
CA SER A 111 -7.15 -9.88 8.50
C SER A 111 -8.15 -11.01 8.39
N SER A 112 -9.06 -11.13 9.36
CA SER A 112 -10.13 -12.12 9.36
C SER A 112 -11.49 -11.44 9.40
N GLY A 113 -12.32 -11.65 8.38
CA GLY A 113 -13.70 -11.20 8.32
C GLY A 113 -14.66 -12.33 8.69
N THR A 114 -15.68 -12.03 9.50
CA THR A 114 -16.69 -13.01 9.95
C THR A 114 -18.10 -12.52 9.68
N VAL A 115 -18.88 -13.31 8.91
CA VAL A 115 -20.30 -13.06 8.62
C VAL A 115 -21.09 -14.33 8.85
N SER A 116 -22.13 -14.27 9.67
CA SER A 116 -23.02 -15.42 9.95
C SER A 116 -22.26 -16.69 10.39
N GLY A 117 -21.19 -16.53 11.17
CA GLY A 117 -20.34 -17.64 11.65
C GLY A 117 -19.31 -18.17 10.63
N ILE A 118 -19.32 -17.68 9.39
CA ILE A 118 -18.31 -18.02 8.38
C ILE A 118 -17.16 -17.03 8.48
N THR A 119 -15.95 -17.53 8.72
CA THR A 119 -14.72 -16.74 8.80
C THR A 119 -13.86 -16.91 7.56
N LYS A 120 -13.32 -15.81 7.04
CA LYS A 120 -12.29 -15.80 6.01
C LYS A 120 -11.09 -14.99 6.47
N THR A 121 -9.91 -15.55 6.28
CA THR A 121 -8.64 -14.92 6.64
C THR A 121 -7.84 -14.63 5.38
N ILE A 122 -7.33 -13.40 5.26
CA ILE A 122 -6.45 -12.95 4.20
C ILE A 122 -5.13 -12.52 4.86
N VAL A 123 -4.02 -12.84 4.19
CA VAL A 123 -2.68 -12.42 4.59
C VAL A 123 -2.12 -11.56 3.48
N ALA A 124 -1.75 -10.32 3.81
CA ALA A 124 -1.07 -9.41 2.90
C ALA A 124 0.37 -9.19 3.37
N VAL A 125 1.33 -9.36 2.46
CA VAL A 125 2.74 -9.06 2.72
C VAL A 125 3.01 -7.63 2.33
N ILE A 126 3.59 -6.85 3.25
CA ILE A 126 4.00 -5.46 3.01
C ILE A 126 5.45 -5.49 2.56
N LEU A 127 5.66 -5.08 1.31
CA LEU A 127 6.98 -4.81 0.78
C LEU A 127 7.25 -3.31 0.93
N LYS A 128 8.11 -2.94 1.87
CA LYS A 128 8.67 -1.59 1.97
C LYS A 128 9.76 -1.46 0.89
N GLN A 129 9.36 -1.12 -0.33
CA GLN A 129 10.31 -0.86 -1.41
C GLN A 129 10.48 0.64 -1.59
N LYS A 130 11.73 1.10 -1.51
CA LYS A 130 12.10 2.41 -2.04
C LYS A 130 11.77 2.45 -3.53
N PRO A 131 11.30 3.59 -4.07
CA PRO A 131 11.09 3.71 -5.50
C PRO A 131 12.38 3.38 -6.27
N PRO A 132 12.28 2.68 -7.42
CA PRO A 132 13.43 2.07 -8.09
C PRO A 132 14.53 3.08 -8.46
N GLY A 133 14.16 4.32 -8.77
CA GLY A 133 15.09 5.39 -9.07
C GLY A 133 15.41 6.34 -7.92
N ALA A 134 14.73 6.25 -6.78
CA ALA A 134 15.07 7.03 -5.59
C ALA A 134 16.27 6.39 -4.87
N LYS A 135 17.48 6.86 -5.21
CA LYS A 135 18.75 6.34 -4.68
C LYS A 135 19.23 7.11 -3.44
N ALA A 136 18.62 8.24 -3.14
CA ALA A 136 19.00 9.08 -2.01
C ALA A 136 17.79 9.77 -1.40
N GLY A 137 17.97 10.38 -0.22
CA GLY A 137 16.99 11.31 0.34
C GLY A 137 16.69 12.47 -0.61
N ILE A 138 17.71 12.91 -1.37
CA ILE A 138 17.56 13.85 -2.49
C ILE A 138 18.17 13.24 -3.75
N THR A 139 17.37 13.06 -4.79
CA THR A 139 17.80 12.48 -6.07
C THR A 139 17.63 13.47 -7.22
N SER A 140 18.68 13.65 -8.04
CA SER A 140 18.65 14.50 -9.24
C SER A 140 19.28 13.80 -10.44
N GLU A 141 18.76 14.04 -11.63
CA GLU A 141 19.41 13.60 -12.87
C GLU A 141 20.62 14.47 -13.21
N GLY A 142 20.51 15.79 -13.03
CA GLY A 142 21.59 16.75 -13.29
C GLY A 142 22.49 16.99 -12.09
N ASN A 143 23.46 17.90 -12.27
CA ASN A 143 24.33 18.39 -11.20
C ASN A 143 23.52 18.91 -10.00
N MET A 144 24.00 18.65 -8.80
CA MET A 144 23.37 19.05 -7.55
C MET A 144 24.28 20.02 -6.79
N SER A 145 23.71 21.11 -6.28
CA SER A 145 24.46 22.10 -5.51
C SER A 145 23.73 22.42 -4.21
N PHE A 146 24.33 22.05 -3.09
CA PHE A 146 23.87 22.39 -1.75
C PHE A 146 24.50 23.71 -1.34
N ASN A 147 23.65 24.73 -1.17
CA ASN A 147 24.06 26.06 -0.78
C ASN A 147 23.28 26.48 0.48
N GLY A 148 23.98 26.98 1.49
CA GLY A 148 23.36 27.49 2.71
C GLY A 148 23.45 26.53 3.90
N ASN A 149 22.39 26.49 4.71
CA ASN A 149 22.30 25.71 5.94
C ASN A 149 21.16 24.68 5.81
N ILE A 150 21.47 23.54 5.18
CA ILE A 150 20.55 22.42 5.00
C ILE A 150 21.22 21.16 5.55
N ALA A 151 20.49 20.38 6.33
CA ALA A 151 20.91 19.06 6.78
C ALA A 151 20.11 18.01 6.01
N VAL A 152 20.81 17.08 5.34
CA VAL A 152 20.22 15.98 4.59
C VAL A 152 20.64 14.68 5.24
N ASP A 153 19.67 13.88 5.66
CA ASP A 153 19.91 12.58 6.27
C ASP A 153 19.25 11.48 5.45
N GLY A 154 20.06 10.71 4.71
CA GLY A 154 19.61 9.59 3.90
C GLY A 154 19.50 8.26 4.66
N ARG A 155 19.78 8.24 5.97
CA ARG A 155 19.66 7.01 6.78
C ARG A 155 18.19 6.62 6.95
N ASP A 156 17.94 5.38 7.35
CA ASP A 156 16.57 4.93 7.58
C ASP A 156 16.06 5.43 8.95
N HIS A 157 14.95 6.15 8.91
CA HIS A 157 14.24 6.62 10.08
C HIS A 157 12.87 5.94 10.18
N ASP A 158 12.43 5.68 11.41
CA ASP A 158 11.05 5.33 11.71
C ASP A 158 10.12 6.54 11.55
N ALA A 159 8.81 6.32 11.66
CA ALA A 159 7.81 7.39 11.56
C ALA A 159 7.97 8.50 12.62
N ASN A 160 8.65 8.21 13.73
CA ASN A 160 8.93 9.18 14.79
C ASN A 160 10.22 9.97 14.55
N GLY A 161 11.02 9.61 13.53
CA GLY A 161 12.31 10.21 13.23
C GLY A 161 13.49 9.54 13.93
N ASN A 162 13.31 8.41 14.62
CA ASN A 162 14.42 7.66 15.21
C ASN A 162 15.09 6.79 14.15
N LEU A 163 16.40 6.58 14.27
CA LEU A 163 17.13 5.69 13.37
C LEU A 163 16.69 4.23 13.56
N THR A 164 16.45 3.50 12.48
CA THR A 164 16.10 2.07 12.53
C THR A 164 17.31 1.16 12.78
N GLY A 165 18.52 1.68 12.57
CA GLY A 165 19.77 0.92 12.64
C GLY A 165 20.25 0.42 11.28
N ASP A 166 19.41 0.49 10.25
CA ASP A 166 19.82 0.21 8.88
C ASP A 166 20.68 1.35 8.32
N PRO A 167 21.63 1.07 7.41
CA PRO A 167 22.45 2.11 6.80
C PRO A 167 21.61 3.09 5.95
N GLY A 168 20.38 2.72 5.58
CA GLY A 168 19.52 3.49 4.69
C GLY A 168 20.12 3.66 3.31
N THR A 169 19.91 4.84 2.73
CA THR A 169 20.32 5.19 1.38
C THR A 169 21.28 6.38 1.39
N TYR A 170 21.73 6.85 0.22
CA TYR A 170 22.59 8.03 0.16
C TYR A 170 21.85 9.29 0.63
N GLY A 171 22.56 10.30 1.13
CA GLY A 171 21.95 11.60 1.40
C GLY A 171 21.61 12.33 0.10
N ALA A 172 22.55 12.29 -0.85
CA ALA A 172 22.42 12.89 -2.16
C ALA A 172 22.83 11.90 -3.25
N SER A 173 22.03 11.79 -4.31
CA SER A 173 22.36 11.05 -5.53
C SER A 173 22.14 11.93 -6.74
N SER A 174 23.17 12.11 -7.56
CA SER A 174 23.13 12.92 -8.77
C SER A 174 23.65 12.11 -9.96
N GLY A 175 22.99 12.25 -11.12
CA GLY A 175 23.54 11.79 -12.40
C GLY A 175 24.73 12.64 -12.88
N GLY A 176 25.02 13.76 -12.22
CA GLY A 176 26.20 14.60 -12.42
C GLY A 176 27.03 14.76 -11.14
N ILE A 177 27.61 15.95 -10.98
CA ILE A 177 28.47 16.31 -9.85
C ILE A 177 27.62 16.84 -8.69
N VAL A 178 27.94 16.41 -7.47
CA VAL A 178 27.39 16.97 -6.24
C VAL A 178 28.41 17.95 -5.65
N THR A 179 27.98 19.20 -5.46
CA THR A 179 28.78 20.25 -4.80
C THR A 179 28.13 20.63 -3.48
N GLN A 180 28.93 20.67 -2.43
CA GLN A 180 28.50 21.09 -1.09
C GLN A 180 29.22 22.39 -0.75
N SER A 181 28.45 23.43 -0.42
CA SER A 181 28.97 24.73 -0.02
C SER A 181 28.22 25.26 1.21
N GLY A 182 28.75 26.32 1.81
CA GLY A 182 28.17 26.93 3.02
C GLY A 182 28.33 26.03 4.26
N SER A 183 27.25 25.88 5.03
CA SER A 183 27.18 25.07 6.25
C SER A 183 26.20 23.90 6.07
N SER A 184 26.07 23.40 4.84
CA SER A 184 25.21 22.25 4.57
C SER A 184 25.86 20.98 5.13
N ASP A 185 25.06 20.09 5.69
CA ASP A 185 25.45 18.78 6.22
C ASP A 185 24.76 17.68 5.39
N ILE A 186 25.51 16.67 4.93
CA ILE A 186 24.93 15.55 4.18
C ILE A 186 25.38 14.24 4.83
N GLY A 187 24.42 13.36 5.10
CA GLY A 187 24.58 12.04 5.70
C GLY A 187 23.70 11.02 4.99
N GLY A 188 23.97 9.75 5.22
CA GLY A 188 23.36 8.63 4.49
C GLY A 188 24.31 7.44 4.43
N ASN A 189 23.81 6.28 4.04
CA ASN A 189 24.56 5.02 3.94
C ASN A 189 25.30 4.68 5.25
N GLY A 190 24.60 4.88 6.38
CA GLY A 190 25.10 4.67 7.74
C GLY A 190 25.86 5.83 8.35
N PHE A 191 26.21 6.87 7.58
CA PHE A 191 26.96 8.02 8.07
C PHE A 191 26.04 9.15 8.54
N VAL A 192 26.37 9.74 9.70
CA VAL A 192 25.71 10.96 10.20
C VAL A 192 25.95 12.15 9.25
N PRO A 193 25.00 13.11 9.15
CA PRO A 193 25.21 14.34 8.41
C PRO A 193 26.44 15.13 8.88
N THR A 194 27.29 15.52 7.94
CA THR A 194 28.55 16.27 8.20
C THR A 194 28.88 17.27 7.09
N SER A 195 29.73 18.25 7.42
CA SER A 195 30.30 19.24 6.50
C SER A 195 31.83 19.31 6.67
N PRO A 196 32.65 18.88 5.68
CA PRO A 196 32.23 18.24 4.43
C PRO A 196 31.61 16.86 4.67
N ALA A 197 30.71 16.48 3.78
CA ALA A 197 30.03 15.20 3.83
C ALA A 197 31.00 14.04 3.61
N ASN A 198 30.69 12.89 4.21
CA ASN A 198 31.41 11.66 3.90
C ASN A 198 31.17 11.29 2.42
N PRO A 199 32.22 11.05 1.61
CA PRO A 199 32.05 10.67 0.21
C PRO A 199 31.17 9.43 0.01
N ALA A 200 31.13 8.49 0.95
CA ALA A 200 30.29 7.30 0.90
C ALA A 200 28.80 7.56 1.17
N SER A 201 28.44 8.78 1.62
CA SER A 201 27.06 9.24 1.78
C SER A 201 26.51 9.96 0.54
N ILE A 202 27.35 10.19 -0.47
CA ILE A 202 27.01 10.89 -1.72
C ILE A 202 27.26 9.97 -2.92
N GLN A 203 26.30 9.90 -3.82
CA GLN A 203 26.48 9.26 -5.12
C GLN A 203 26.55 10.32 -6.22
N GLN A 204 27.64 10.32 -7.00
CA GLN A 204 27.83 11.21 -8.15
C GLN A 204 27.94 10.38 -9.44
N ASN A 205 27.58 10.97 -10.57
CA ASN A 205 27.52 10.29 -11.87
C ASN A 205 26.72 8.98 -11.81
N ALA A 206 25.63 8.97 -11.04
CA ALA A 206 24.76 7.82 -10.92
C ALA A 206 24.12 7.52 -12.28
N ASP A 207 24.22 6.28 -12.74
CA ASP A 207 23.47 5.84 -13.92
C ASP A 207 21.97 5.97 -13.63
N ASN A 208 21.27 6.80 -14.38
CA ASN A 208 19.84 7.03 -14.21
C ASN A 208 19.14 6.76 -15.55
N PRO A 209 18.56 5.56 -15.75
CA PRO A 209 17.87 5.24 -16.99
C PRO A 209 16.47 5.87 -17.08
N PHE A 210 16.01 6.54 -16.02
CA PHE A 210 14.66 7.10 -15.95
C PHE A 210 14.63 8.50 -16.56
N THR A 211 13.69 8.72 -17.46
CA THR A 211 13.54 9.99 -18.21
C THR A 211 12.40 10.86 -17.67
N THR A 212 11.57 10.30 -16.80
CA THR A 212 10.45 11.00 -16.17
C THR A 212 10.42 10.74 -14.65
N PRO A 213 9.86 11.66 -13.85
CA PRO A 213 9.64 11.42 -12.43
C PRO A 213 8.76 10.20 -12.15
N GLU A 214 7.77 9.93 -13.00
CA GLU A 214 6.92 8.74 -12.93
C GLU A 214 7.76 7.46 -13.04
N GLU A 215 8.62 7.36 -14.06
CA GLU A 215 9.52 6.20 -14.24
C GLU A 215 10.49 6.03 -13.07
N LEU A 216 11.04 7.14 -12.54
CA LEU A 216 11.91 7.14 -11.36
C LEU A 216 11.19 6.53 -10.15
N LEU A 217 9.89 6.83 -10.02
CA LEU A 217 9.06 6.28 -8.95
C LEU A 217 8.50 4.87 -9.26
N GLY A 218 8.74 4.33 -10.46
CA GLY A 218 8.19 3.05 -10.90
C GLY A 218 6.69 3.11 -11.20
N LEU A 219 6.18 4.27 -11.58
CA LEU A 219 4.77 4.53 -11.89
C LEU A 219 4.54 4.61 -13.40
N GLU A 220 3.30 4.33 -13.83
CA GLU A 220 2.88 4.53 -15.21
C GLU A 220 2.79 6.03 -15.55
N ALA A 221 3.06 6.37 -16.81
CA ALA A 221 2.97 7.75 -17.29
C ALA A 221 1.58 8.36 -17.00
N GLY A 222 1.57 9.57 -16.46
CA GLY A 222 0.34 10.30 -16.08
C GLY A 222 -0.16 10.00 -14.65
N SER A 223 0.42 9.02 -13.94
CA SER A 223 0.00 8.69 -12.55
C SER A 223 0.14 9.86 -11.58
N LEU A 224 1.07 10.78 -11.87
CA LEU A 224 1.34 11.95 -11.03
C LEU A 224 0.61 13.22 -11.49
N ASP A 225 -0.16 13.17 -12.59
CA ASP A 225 -0.82 14.36 -13.15
C ASP A 225 -1.75 15.04 -12.15
N GLN A 226 -2.43 14.26 -11.31
CA GLN A 226 -3.32 14.78 -10.26
C GLN A 226 -2.59 15.57 -9.15
N TYR A 227 -1.27 15.37 -9.00
CA TYR A 227 -0.44 16.06 -8.00
C TYR A 227 0.30 17.25 -8.59
N LYS A 228 0.19 17.49 -9.91
CA LYS A 228 0.84 18.62 -10.58
C LYS A 228 0.25 19.93 -10.11
N THR A 229 1.12 20.81 -9.63
CA THR A 229 0.75 22.16 -9.21
C THR A 229 1.80 23.17 -9.66
N SER A 230 1.31 24.33 -10.13
CA SER A 230 2.16 25.48 -10.47
C SER A 230 2.35 26.43 -9.28
N THR A 231 1.59 26.23 -8.20
CA THR A 231 1.70 26.97 -6.95
C THR A 231 2.14 26.02 -5.84
N PRO A 232 3.04 26.42 -4.93
CA PRO A 232 3.34 25.60 -3.77
C PRO A 232 2.08 25.31 -2.97
N PRO A 233 2.04 24.21 -2.21
CA PRO A 233 0.92 23.93 -1.31
C PRO A 233 0.65 25.14 -0.41
N SER A 234 -0.61 25.56 -0.30
CA SER A 234 -1.02 26.65 0.60
C SER A 234 -1.17 26.17 2.05
N GLU A 235 -1.33 24.86 2.25
CA GLU A 235 -1.45 24.22 3.56
C GLU A 235 -0.09 23.63 3.95
N MET A 236 0.48 24.17 5.04
CA MET A 236 1.76 23.75 5.60
C MET A 236 1.57 23.38 7.08
N PRO A 237 2.20 22.31 7.58
CA PRO A 237 3.00 21.33 6.82
C PRO A 237 2.12 20.47 5.90
N PHE A 238 2.64 20.07 4.73
CA PHE A 238 1.91 19.19 3.82
C PHE A 238 2.24 17.72 4.07
N ASN A 239 1.28 16.84 3.80
CA ASN A 239 1.45 15.39 3.90
C ASN A 239 1.02 14.73 2.59
N GLY A 240 1.94 14.06 1.90
CA GLY A 240 1.65 13.33 0.67
C GLY A 240 2.60 13.65 -0.48
N ILE A 241 2.08 13.59 -1.71
CA ILE A 241 2.85 13.83 -2.94
C ILE A 241 2.58 15.25 -3.43
N VAL A 242 3.64 16.01 -3.67
CA VAL A 242 3.58 17.34 -4.29
C VAL A 242 4.44 17.29 -5.55
N TYR A 243 3.83 17.51 -6.71
CA TYR A 243 4.54 17.62 -7.98
C TYR A 243 4.53 19.07 -8.44
N TYR A 244 5.55 19.82 -8.05
CA TYR A 244 5.68 21.23 -8.40
C TYR A 244 6.26 21.40 -9.81
N THR A 245 5.50 22.06 -10.69
CA THR A 245 5.86 22.30 -12.10
C THR A 245 5.98 23.79 -12.46
N GLY A 246 6.00 24.68 -11.47
CA GLY A 246 5.99 26.13 -11.69
C GLY A 246 7.36 26.71 -12.05
N ASP A 247 7.40 27.70 -12.93
CA ASP A 247 8.64 28.36 -13.36
C ASP A 247 9.22 29.30 -12.29
N SER A 248 8.40 29.72 -11.31
CA SER A 248 8.78 30.69 -10.27
C SER A 248 8.77 30.05 -8.90
N TRP A 249 9.92 29.54 -8.44
CA TRP A 249 10.03 28.94 -7.10
C TRP A 249 9.62 29.92 -5.99
N ILE A 250 8.55 29.57 -5.27
CA ILE A 250 8.13 30.20 -4.03
C ILE A 250 8.45 29.21 -2.92
N ALA A 251 9.30 29.62 -1.97
CA ALA A 251 9.79 28.72 -0.95
C ALA A 251 8.66 28.29 0.01
N PRO A 252 8.38 26.97 0.12
CA PRO A 252 7.51 26.45 1.15
C PRO A 252 8.22 26.49 2.51
N ASP A 253 7.43 26.64 3.56
CA ASP A 253 7.85 26.33 4.93
C ASP A 253 7.47 24.88 5.22
N PHE A 254 8.44 23.99 5.35
CA PHE A 254 8.19 22.59 5.63
C PHE A 254 7.73 22.32 7.08
N GLY A 255 7.58 23.35 7.91
CA GLY A 255 7.09 23.22 9.28
C GLY A 255 8.22 23.08 10.30
N THR A 256 8.01 22.30 11.35
CA THR A 256 8.99 22.15 12.45
C THR A 256 9.35 20.68 12.65
N ASP A 257 10.39 20.38 13.44
CA ASP A 257 10.71 18.98 13.78
C ASP A 257 9.55 18.22 14.45
N ALA A 258 8.72 18.95 15.22
CA ALA A 258 7.54 18.40 15.90
C ALA A 258 6.33 18.23 14.97
N ASP A 259 6.26 19.01 13.89
CA ASP A 259 5.20 18.98 12.89
C ASP A 259 5.80 19.20 11.48
N PRO A 260 6.51 18.19 10.94
CA PRO A 260 7.23 18.31 9.68
C PRO A 260 6.32 17.98 8.49
N SER A 261 6.62 18.56 7.33
CA SER A 261 6.05 18.10 6.06
C SER A 261 6.56 16.70 5.74
N THR A 262 5.68 15.83 5.23
CA THR A 262 6.03 14.43 4.95
C THR A 262 5.60 13.99 3.55
N GLY A 263 6.37 13.08 2.95
CA GLY A 263 5.97 12.38 1.71
C GLY A 263 6.97 12.49 0.57
N ILE A 264 6.50 12.87 -0.62
CA ILE A 264 7.34 12.94 -1.84
C ILE A 264 7.20 14.34 -2.44
N LEU A 265 8.31 15.06 -2.59
CA LEU A 265 8.36 16.36 -3.23
C LEU A 265 9.09 16.25 -4.56
N ILE A 266 8.37 16.43 -5.66
CA ILE A 266 8.95 16.43 -7.01
C ILE A 266 9.02 17.89 -7.47
N VAL A 267 10.24 18.37 -7.71
CA VAL A 267 10.47 19.71 -8.26
C VAL A 267 10.98 19.57 -9.69
N HIS A 268 10.18 20.00 -10.65
CA HIS A 268 10.51 19.94 -12.06
C HIS A 268 10.05 21.24 -12.73
N ASN A 269 10.72 21.72 -13.76
CA ASN A 269 10.20 22.81 -14.58
C ASN A 269 10.47 22.57 -16.06
N ALA A 270 9.86 23.38 -16.91
CA ALA A 270 9.98 23.25 -18.36
C ALA A 270 11.42 23.46 -18.88
N ALA A 271 12.29 24.09 -18.08
CA ALA A 271 13.69 24.31 -18.41
C ALA A 271 14.60 23.10 -18.09
N GLY A 272 14.04 22.01 -17.55
CA GLY A 272 14.81 20.81 -17.18
C GLY A 272 15.77 21.06 -16.02
N ASN A 273 15.53 22.10 -15.22
CA ASN A 273 16.25 22.34 -13.98
C ASN A 273 15.29 22.33 -12.78
N ALA A 274 15.83 22.14 -11.59
CA ALA A 274 15.08 22.22 -10.35
C ALA A 274 15.81 23.19 -9.43
N LEU A 275 15.05 24.11 -8.84
CA LEU A 275 15.61 25.07 -7.90
C LEU A 275 14.80 25.03 -6.61
N LEU A 276 15.43 24.50 -5.56
CA LEU A 276 14.94 24.54 -4.20
C LEU A 276 15.76 25.61 -3.45
N LYS A 277 15.20 26.81 -3.23
CA LYS A 277 15.90 27.91 -2.55
C LYS A 277 15.09 28.48 -1.39
N ASN A 278 15.77 29.02 -0.38
CA ASN A 278 15.15 29.66 0.79
C ASN A 278 14.12 28.75 1.49
N VAL A 279 14.33 27.43 1.46
CA VAL A 279 13.46 26.50 2.19
C VAL A 279 13.70 26.62 3.69
N HIS A 280 12.62 26.49 4.43
CA HIS A 280 12.62 26.51 5.89
C HIS A 280 11.93 25.25 6.41
N GLY A 281 12.23 24.88 7.66
CA GLY A 281 11.58 23.77 8.33
C GLY A 281 12.16 22.39 8.03
N THR A 282 11.38 21.37 8.37
CA THR A 282 11.80 19.95 8.35
C THR A 282 10.92 19.15 7.40
N PHE A 283 11.54 18.45 6.45
CA PHE A 283 10.86 17.55 5.53
C PHE A 283 11.29 16.09 5.79
N LYS A 284 10.32 15.19 5.97
CA LYS A 284 10.55 13.75 6.12
C LYS A 284 10.05 13.00 4.89
N GLY A 285 10.94 12.57 4.02
CA GLY A 285 10.54 11.93 2.78
C GLY A 285 11.62 11.90 1.72
N ILE A 286 11.17 11.86 0.45
CA ILE A 286 12.02 11.83 -0.73
C ILE A 286 11.82 13.14 -1.51
N ILE A 287 12.94 13.72 -1.97
CA ILE A 287 12.97 14.87 -2.89
C ILE A 287 13.61 14.45 -4.21
#